data_AF-A0A9D5QTR3-F1
#
_entry.id   AF-A0A9D5QTR3-F1
#
_cell.length_a   1.000
_cell.length_b   1.000
_cell.length_c   1.000
_cell.angle_alpha   90.00
_cell.angle_beta   90.00
_cell.angle_gamma   90.00
#
_symmetry.space_group_name_H-M   'P 1'
#
loop_
_entity.id
_entity.type
_entity.pdbx_description
1 polymer ?
#
loop_
_entity_poly.entity_id
_entity_poly.type
_entity_poly.pdbx_seq_one_letter_code
_entity_poly.pdbx_strand_id
1 'polypeptide(L)'
;MSLIESKWKSCLLDELRSGNEMRPSELHKCLPEAAPRVLDIQLKEMMEDGLVSKTIFPELPPRSVYRITPLGASLLPIIDAMLAWGSEHMDLFEHKYGRKQ
;
A
#
# COMPACT_ATOMS: atom_id res chain seq x y z
N MET A 1 2.30 17.16 -8.26
CA MET A 1 1.39 16.03 -7.99
C MET A 1 2.16 14.97 -7.19
N SER A 2 2.50 15.24 -5.92
CA SER A 2 3.45 14.39 -5.16
C SER A 2 2.80 13.29 -4.31
N LEU A 3 1.48 13.34 -4.11
CA LEU A 3 0.79 12.51 -3.11
C LEU A 3 0.81 11.00 -3.46
N ILE A 4 0.73 10.64 -4.74
CA ILE A 4 0.63 9.25 -5.24
C ILE A 4 1.79 8.92 -6.22
N GLU A 5 2.83 9.76 -6.29
CA GLU A 5 3.93 9.61 -7.27
C GLU A 5 4.85 8.40 -7.00
N SER A 6 4.74 7.80 -5.82
CA SER A 6 5.53 6.65 -5.41
C SER A 6 4.93 5.32 -5.86
N LYS A 7 5.79 4.42 -6.34
CA LYS A 7 5.46 3.02 -6.69
C LYS A 7 4.70 2.29 -5.59
N TRP A 8 5.00 2.58 -4.32
CA TRP A 8 4.50 1.77 -3.20
C TRP A 8 3.27 2.34 -2.49
N LYS A 9 2.95 3.63 -2.65
CA LYS A 9 1.83 4.24 -1.91
C LYS A 9 0.48 3.64 -2.32
N SER A 10 0.26 3.43 -3.62
CA SER A 10 -0.95 2.77 -4.12
C SER A 10 -1.02 1.31 -3.67
N CYS A 11 0.10 0.57 -3.75
CA CYS A 11 0.16 -0.81 -3.26
C CYS A 11 -0.16 -0.90 -1.76
N LEU A 12 0.43 -0.04 -0.93
CA LEU A 12 0.18 0.00 0.51
C LEU A 12 -1.28 0.33 0.85
N LEU A 13 -1.91 1.25 0.11
CA LEU A 13 -3.35 1.54 0.29
C LEU A 13 -4.21 0.34 -0.11
N ASP A 14 -3.85 -0.36 -1.17
CA ASP A 14 -4.58 -1.53 -1.64
C ASP A 14 -4.49 -2.69 -0.64
N GLU A 15 -3.31 -2.93 -0.04
CA GLU A 15 -3.15 -3.92 1.04
C GLU A 15 -4.00 -3.57 2.27
N LEU A 16 -4.10 -2.27 2.61
CA LEU A 16 -4.91 -1.79 3.74
C LEU A 16 -6.42 -1.64 3.40
N ARG A 17 -6.84 -1.96 2.17
CA ARG A 17 -8.22 -1.77 1.65
C ARG A 17 -9.30 -2.38 2.54
N SER A 18 -9.02 -3.54 3.14
CA SER A 18 -9.97 -4.23 4.02
C SER A 18 -10.38 -3.37 5.23
N GLY A 19 -9.61 -2.33 5.55
CA GLY A 19 -9.79 -1.52 6.74
C GLY A 19 -9.35 -2.23 8.02
N ASN A 20 -8.76 -3.42 7.92
CA ASN A 20 -8.17 -4.13 9.05
C ASN A 20 -6.83 -3.50 9.45
N GLU A 21 -6.48 -3.66 10.72
CA GLU A 21 -5.18 -3.26 11.23
C GLU A 21 -4.10 -4.24 10.80
N MET A 22 -3.00 -3.75 10.22
CA MET A 22 -1.86 -4.58 9.81
C MET A 22 -0.57 -4.14 10.50
N ARG A 23 0.23 -5.11 10.96
CA ARG A 23 1.58 -4.85 11.49
C ARG A 23 2.54 -4.50 10.34
N PRO A 24 3.62 -3.75 10.61
CA PRO A 24 4.65 -3.47 9.60
C PRO A 24 5.21 -4.74 8.96
N SER A 25 5.42 -5.81 9.74
CA SER A 25 5.90 -7.09 9.22
C SER A 25 4.92 -7.81 8.29
N GLU A 26 3.61 -7.55 8.42
CA GLU A 26 2.59 -8.10 7.52
C GLU A 26 2.62 -7.33 6.19
N LEU A 27 2.68 -6.00 6.25
CA LEU A 27 2.82 -5.16 5.05
C LEU A 27 4.10 -5.46 4.28
N HIS A 28 5.22 -5.69 4.97
CA HIS A 28 6.49 -6.06 4.32
C HIS A 28 6.41 -7.45 3.65
N LYS A 29 5.60 -8.37 4.18
CA LYS A 29 5.37 -9.69 3.56
C LYS A 29 4.50 -9.60 2.32
N CYS A 30 3.53 -8.69 2.29
CA CYS A 30 2.69 -8.47 1.10
C CYS A 30 3.48 -7.86 -0.06
N LEU A 31 4.52 -7.08 0.22
CA LEU A 31 5.33 -6.36 -0.78
C LEU A 31 6.82 -6.76 -0.70
N PRO A 32 7.17 -8.02 -1.00
CA PRO A 32 8.52 -8.55 -0.79
C PRO A 32 9.57 -7.92 -1.73
N GLU A 33 9.17 -7.40 -2.88
CA GLU A 33 10.02 -6.64 -3.79
C GLU A 33 10.42 -5.25 -3.28
N ALA A 34 9.81 -4.75 -2.21
CA ALA A 34 10.16 -3.48 -1.59
C ALA A 34 11.10 -3.68 -0.40
N ALA A 35 12.18 -2.90 -0.34
CA ALA A 35 13.04 -2.90 0.84
C ALA A 35 12.25 -2.40 2.08
N PRO A 36 12.34 -3.07 3.25
CA PRO A 36 11.65 -2.68 4.48
C PRO A 36 11.74 -1.18 4.81
N ARG A 37 12.96 -0.62 4.71
CA ARG A 37 13.22 0.80 4.96
C ARG A 37 12.44 1.72 4.01
N VAL A 38 12.25 1.32 2.76
CA VAL A 38 11.49 2.11 1.79
C VAL A 38 10.02 2.11 2.16
N LEU A 39 9.44 0.95 2.50
CA LEU A 39 8.05 0.87 2.97
C LEU A 39 7.82 1.70 4.23
N ASP A 40 8.78 1.70 5.18
CA ASP A 40 8.67 2.49 6.41
C ASP A 40 8.68 4.01 6.13
N ILE A 41 9.51 4.48 5.18
CA ILE A 41 9.50 5.88 4.74
C ILE A 41 8.15 6.22 4.09
N GLN A 42 7.64 5.35 3.22
CA GLN A 42 6.38 5.60 2.53
C GLN A 42 5.19 5.59 3.50
N LEU A 43 5.14 4.67 4.45
CA LEU A 43 4.15 4.67 5.53
C LEU A 43 4.24 5.94 6.38
N LYS A 44 5.46 6.45 6.65
CA LYS A 44 5.65 7.71 7.36
C LYS A 44 5.04 8.89 6.61
N GLU A 45 5.36 9.04 5.32
CA GLU A 45 4.78 10.08 4.48
C GLU A 45 3.25 9.96 4.41
N MET A 46 2.72 8.75 4.22
CA MET A 46 1.26 8.52 4.16
C MET A 46 0.55 8.84 5.49
N MET A 47 1.24 8.73 6.62
CA MET A 47 0.71 9.19 7.92
C MET A 47 0.72 10.72 8.02
N GLU A 48 1.79 11.37 7.58
CA GLU A 48 1.89 12.83 7.54
C GLU A 48 0.84 13.44 6.60
N ASP A 49 0.55 12.77 5.49
CA ASP A 49 -0.49 13.12 4.52
C ASP A 49 -1.92 12.75 4.97
N GLY A 50 -2.06 12.03 6.10
CA GLY A 50 -3.35 11.62 6.65
C GLY A 50 -4.06 10.48 5.91
N LEU A 51 -3.37 9.76 5.03
CA LEU A 51 -3.89 8.60 4.28
C LEU A 51 -3.92 7.32 5.11
N VAL A 52 -2.97 7.18 6.04
CA VAL A 52 -2.82 6.03 6.92
C VAL A 52 -2.68 6.51 8.36
N SER A 53 -3.25 5.76 9.30
CA SER A 53 -3.08 5.98 10.74
C SER A 53 -2.19 4.88 11.33
N LYS A 54 -1.46 5.21 12.40
CA LYS A 54 -0.69 4.25 13.18
C LYS A 54 -1.15 4.26 14.63
N THR A 55 -1.45 3.08 15.14
CA THR A 55 -1.81 2.88 16.55
C THR A 55 -0.73 2.05 17.23
N ILE A 56 -0.25 2.53 18.38
CA ILE A 56 0.72 1.82 19.22
C ILE A 56 -0.06 1.26 20.42
N PHE A 57 0.02 -0.05 20.61
CA PHE A 57 -0.57 -0.73 21.76
C PHE A 57 0.51 -0.98 22.81
N PRO A 58 0.33 -0.51 24.05
CA PRO A 58 1.29 -0.68 25.14
C PRO A 58 1.15 -2.06 25.79
N GLU A 59 1.31 -3.12 25.00
CA GLU A 59 1.43 -4.50 25.47
C GLU A 59 2.91 -4.90 25.60
N LEU A 60 3.20 -6.10 26.14
CA LEU A 60 4.57 -6.61 26.23
C LEU A 60 4.74 -7.82 25.27
N PRO A 61 5.57 -7.72 24.21
CA PRO A 61 6.28 -6.53 23.71
C PRO A 61 5.34 -5.52 23.02
N PRO A 62 5.67 -4.21 23.00
CA PRO A 62 4.82 -3.22 22.35
C PRO A 62 4.61 -3.54 20.87
N ARG A 63 3.37 -3.37 20.40
CA ARG A 63 3.06 -3.53 18.97
C ARG A 63 2.60 -2.23 18.37
N SER A 64 2.87 -2.08 17.08
CA SER A 64 2.26 -1.03 16.27
C SER A 64 1.56 -1.63 15.07
N VAL A 65 0.44 -1.03 14.69
CA VAL A 65 -0.35 -1.41 13.53
C VAL A 65 -0.67 -0.17 12.70
N TYR A 66 -0.93 -0.38 11.43
CA TYR A 66 -1.34 0.61 10.46
C TYR A 66 -2.75 0.31 9.97
N ARG A 67 -3.51 1.36 9.69
CA ARG A 67 -4.87 1.27 9.15
C ARG A 67 -5.14 2.42 8.18
N ILE A 68 -5.81 2.13 7.07
CA ILE A 68 -6.26 3.16 6.13
C ILE A 68 -7.24 4.14 6.82
N THR A 69 -7.13 5.43 6.52
CA THR A 69 -8.06 6.45 7.01
C THR A 69 -9.25 6.62 6.04
N PRO A 70 -10.31 7.37 6.41
CA PRO A 70 -11.35 7.73 5.46
C PRO A 70 -10.82 8.48 4.23
N LEU A 71 -9.81 9.34 4.42
CA LEU A 71 -9.14 10.03 3.31
C LEU A 71 -8.38 9.05 2.42
N GLY A 72 -7.59 8.14 2.99
CA GLY A 72 -6.90 7.09 2.23
C GLY A 72 -7.88 6.19 1.47
N ALA A 73 -9.00 5.83 2.09
CA ALA A 73 -10.03 5.00 1.45
C ALA A 73 -10.67 5.70 0.25
N SER A 74 -10.76 7.04 0.26
CA SER A 74 -11.29 7.79 -0.88
C SER A 74 -10.44 7.70 -2.16
N LEU A 75 -9.20 7.21 -2.06
CA LEU A 75 -8.31 6.94 -3.20
C LEU A 75 -8.49 5.55 -3.80
N LEU A 76 -9.13 4.61 -3.09
CA LEU A 76 -9.32 3.24 -3.55
C LEU A 76 -10.04 3.15 -4.90
N PRO A 77 -11.10 3.95 -5.20
CA PRO A 77 -11.72 3.93 -6.52
C PRO A 77 -10.78 4.32 -7.67
N ILE A 78 -9.79 5.17 -7.39
CA ILE A 78 -8.78 5.57 -8.38
C ILE A 78 -7.81 4.40 -8.61
N ILE A 79 -7.39 3.73 -7.54
CA ILE A 79 -6.56 2.52 -7.61
C ILE A 79 -7.31 1.42 -8.39
N ASP A 80 -8.61 1.24 -8.14
CA ASP A 80 -9.46 0.29 -8.85
C ASP A 80 -9.53 0.58 -10.35
N ALA A 81 -9.66 1.85 -10.73
CA ALA A 81 -9.65 2.25 -12.13
C ALA A 81 -8.30 1.96 -12.81
N MET A 82 -7.18 2.19 -12.10
CA MET A 82 -5.84 1.86 -12.61
C MET A 82 -5.65 0.35 -12.77
N LEU A 83 -6.11 -0.45 -11.80
CA LEU A 83 -6.05 -1.91 -11.86
C LEU A 83 -6.91 -2.45 -13.00
N ALA A 84 -8.15 -1.96 -13.13
CA ALA A 84 -9.07 -2.36 -14.20
C ALA A 84 -8.48 -2.07 -15.59
N TRP A 85 -7.95 -0.86 -15.80
CA TRP A 85 -7.29 -0.50 -17.05
C TRP A 85 -6.09 -1.41 -17.34
N GLY A 86 -5.26 -1.68 -16.33
CA GLY A 86 -4.10 -2.56 -16.47
C GLY A 86 -4.48 -4.01 -16.81
N SER A 87 -5.58 -4.52 -16.22
CA SER A 87 -6.12 -5.84 -16.54
C SER A 87 -6.69 -5.92 -17.95
N GLU A 88 -7.44 -4.90 -18.39
CA GLU A 88 -8.02 -4.85 -19.74
C GLU A 88 -6.97 -4.82 -20.85
N HIS A 89 -5.81 -4.22 -20.57
CA HIS A 89 -4.75 -4.01 -21.56
C HIS A 89 -3.54 -4.94 -21.36
N MET A 90 -3.64 -5.97 -20.50
CA MET A 90 -2.52 -6.82 -20.12
C MET A 90 -1.85 -7.49 -21.34
N ASP A 91 -2.66 -7.92 -22.32
CA ASP A 91 -2.21 -8.58 -23.55
C ASP A 91 -1.27 -7.70 -24.38
N LEU A 92 -1.43 -6.38 -24.33
CA LEU A 92 -0.56 -5.43 -25.04
C LEU A 92 0.88 -5.42 -24.49
N PHE A 93 1.09 -5.92 -23.27
CA PHE A 93 2.35 -5.86 -22.57
C PHE A 93 2.91 -7.22 -22.14
N GLU A 94 2.35 -8.33 -22.65
CA GLU A 94 2.80 -9.70 -22.35
C GLU A 94 4.32 -9.88 -22.48
N HIS A 95 4.93 -9.31 -23.53
CA HIS A 95 6.39 -9.45 -23.73
C HIS A 95 7.24 -8.77 -22.66
N LYS A 96 6.71 -7.73 -21.99
CA LYS A 96 7.44 -6.93 -21.01
C LYS A 96 7.12 -7.32 -19.56
N TYR A 97 5.87 -7.66 -19.28
CA TYR A 97 5.37 -7.94 -17.93
C TYR A 97 4.71 -9.32 -17.78
N GLY A 98 4.64 -10.12 -18.84
CA GLY A 98 4.17 -11.50 -18.76
C GLY A 98 4.99 -12.26 -17.73
N ARG A 99 4.29 -12.90 -16.78
CA ARG A 99 4.95 -13.76 -15.78
C ARG A 99 5.74 -14.82 -16.53
N LYS A 100 7.07 -14.78 -16.45
CA LYS A 100 7.88 -15.97 -16.75
C LYS A 100 7.40 -17.05 -15.79
N GLN A 101 6.86 -18.14 -16.35
CA GLN A 101 6.56 -19.37 -15.62
C GLN A 101 7.79 -19.87 -14.88
#